data_AF-A0A8B9GU34-F1
#
_entry.id   AF-A0A8B9GU34-F1
#
_cell.length_a   1.000
_cell.length_b   1.000
_cell.length_c   1.000
_cell.angle_alpha   90.00
_cell.angle_beta   90.00
_cell.angle_gamma   90.00
#
_symmetry.space_group_name_H-M   'P 1'
#
loop_
_entity.id
_entity.type
_entity.pdbx_description
1 polymer ?
#
loop_
_entity_poly.entity_id
_entity_poly.type
_entity_poly.pdbx_seq_one_letter_code
_entity_poly.pdbx_strand_id
1 'polypeptide(L)'
;MEDDCEIFPADLEATAEQEAELQSKRADILKRSQEIFSDVQEDFWDVRKILSRFNEWRVSFPESYNNAYIGLCLPKLLAPLIRHQLIGWNPLKAEGEDFEALPWYSAVENFCHGQGYEESENADKKTLPAIIEKSILSKMQGFVELVWDPLSLQESQCLASLCRRIQEDYSVFDGEQSKPVKAFMEAVIQKLKGAVDNDVFIPLYPKSFLDDKTSPQFQFQNRQFWCAVKLLGNMALWDGLVAESVLKELMLDKLVNRYLMMTLLNESSPKHVIQKCKKITSCFPNSWFVDLSSGSSIPQLQNFSKHLVQTTHLICRDNKDTVSCRTVLSDVMNILETIRASENMKTIARTYNCQDLLESLHKS
;
A
#
# COMPACT_ATOMS: atom_id res chain seq x y z
N MET A 1 15.09 18.59 24.68
CA MET A 1 13.62 18.53 24.55
C MET A 1 13.38 17.88 23.23
N GLU A 2 12.98 16.61 23.26
CA GLU A 2 12.48 15.94 22.05
C GLU A 2 11.31 16.76 21.51
N ASP A 3 11.28 16.95 20.20
CA ASP A 3 10.35 17.84 19.52
C ASP A 3 8.95 17.19 19.59
N ASP A 4 8.12 17.62 20.56
CA ASP A 4 6.71 17.19 20.76
C ASP A 4 5.82 17.34 19.51
N CYS A 5 6.36 17.88 18.41
CA CYS A 5 5.67 18.08 17.15
C CYS A 5 5.56 16.83 16.26
N GLU A 6 6.37 15.77 16.47
CA GLU A 6 6.38 14.54 15.64
C GLU A 6 5.64 13.34 16.28
N ILE A 7 4.47 13.55 16.89
CA ILE A 7 3.66 12.41 17.33
C ILE A 7 3.00 11.78 16.09
N PHE A 8 3.67 10.81 15.48
CA PHE A 8 3.08 9.98 14.45
C PHE A 8 1.88 9.22 15.03
N PRO A 9 0.67 9.32 14.42
CA PRO A 9 -0.50 8.65 14.95
C PRO A 9 -0.30 7.14 14.89
N ALA A 10 -0.31 6.50 16.06
CA ALA A 10 -0.46 5.05 16.15
C ALA A 10 -1.75 4.60 15.45
N ASP A 11 -1.80 3.34 15.03
CA ASP A 11 -3.04 2.73 14.55
C ASP A 11 -4.11 2.81 15.65
N LEU A 12 -5.37 2.99 15.26
CA LEU A 12 -6.48 2.99 16.22
C LEU A 12 -6.69 1.54 16.68
N GLU A 13 -6.30 1.24 17.91
CA GLU A 13 -6.51 -0.08 18.48
C GLU A 13 -7.96 -0.28 18.93
N ALA A 14 -8.49 -1.47 18.66
CA ALA A 14 -9.75 -1.90 19.23
C ALA A 14 -9.63 -1.97 20.76
N THR A 15 -10.71 -1.64 21.47
CA THR A 15 -10.75 -1.86 22.91
C THR A 15 -10.66 -3.36 23.23
N ALA A 16 -10.15 -3.70 24.42
CA ALA A 16 -10.04 -5.10 24.84
C ALA A 16 -11.38 -5.85 24.80
N GLU A 17 -12.49 -5.14 25.06
CA GLU A 17 -13.84 -5.68 24.96
C GLU A 17 -14.23 -6.01 23.52
N GLN A 18 -13.96 -5.11 22.57
CA GLN A 18 -14.21 -5.32 21.15
C GLN A 18 -13.36 -6.47 20.58
N GLU A 19 -12.10 -6.55 20.97
CA GLU A 19 -11.21 -7.64 20.55
C GLU A 19 -11.68 -8.99 21.10
N ALA A 20 -12.09 -9.05 22.37
CA ALA A 20 -12.63 -10.28 22.97
C ALA A 20 -13.93 -10.72 22.28
N GLU A 21 -14.83 -9.77 21.95
CA GLU A 21 -16.06 -10.07 21.22
C GLU A 21 -15.76 -10.58 19.80
N LEU A 22 -14.82 -9.94 19.10
CA LEU A 22 -14.39 -10.36 17.76
C LEU A 22 -13.80 -11.77 17.78
N GLN A 23 -12.95 -12.08 18.76
CA GLN A 23 -12.36 -13.40 18.93
C GLN A 23 -13.41 -14.47 19.22
N SER A 24 -14.38 -14.17 20.10
CA SER A 24 -15.49 -15.09 20.38
C SER A 24 -16.32 -15.37 19.12
N LYS A 25 -16.71 -14.33 18.37
CA LYS A 25 -17.48 -14.48 17.13
C LYS A 25 -16.70 -15.26 16.07
N ARG A 26 -15.39 -15.03 15.96
CA ARG A 26 -14.51 -15.77 15.05
C ARG A 26 -14.43 -17.25 15.43
N ALA A 27 -14.27 -17.56 16.71
CA ALA A 27 -14.24 -18.93 17.20
C ALA A 27 -15.56 -19.68 16.91
N ASP A 28 -16.70 -19.02 17.10
CA ASP A 28 -18.01 -19.58 16.79
C ASP A 28 -18.20 -19.87 15.30
N ILE A 29 -17.76 -18.96 14.41
CA ILE A 29 -17.80 -19.15 12.96
C ILE A 29 -16.92 -20.35 12.56
N LEU A 30 -15.70 -20.43 13.10
CA LEU A 30 -14.78 -21.52 12.81
C LEU A 30 -15.34 -22.87 13.28
N LYS A 31 -15.94 -22.91 14.48
CA LYS A 31 -16.59 -24.12 14.98
C LYS A 31 -17.72 -24.58 14.05
N ARG A 32 -18.62 -23.68 13.65
CA ARG A 32 -19.73 -24.02 12.73
C ARG A 32 -19.23 -24.43 11.35
N SER A 33 -18.10 -23.88 10.91
CA SER A 33 -17.52 -24.24 9.60
C SER A 33 -17.12 -25.71 9.51
N GLN A 34 -16.79 -26.35 10.63
CA GLN A 34 -16.42 -27.78 10.68
C GLN A 34 -17.60 -28.71 10.38
N GLU A 35 -18.84 -28.23 10.53
CA GLU A 35 -20.05 -29.02 10.32
C GLU A 35 -20.47 -29.07 8.84
N ILE A 36 -19.97 -28.16 7.99
CA ILE A 36 -20.42 -27.95 6.60
C ILE A 36 -20.30 -29.20 5.72
N PHE A 37 -19.27 -30.03 5.93
CA PHE A 37 -19.03 -31.25 5.15
C PHE A 37 -19.12 -32.52 6.00
N SER A 38 -19.73 -32.44 7.18
CA SER A 38 -19.79 -33.56 8.14
C SER A 38 -20.56 -34.78 7.62
N ASP A 39 -21.47 -34.58 6.68
CA ASP A 39 -22.29 -35.60 6.02
C ASP A 39 -21.77 -35.99 4.61
N VAL A 40 -20.64 -35.41 4.17
CA VAL A 40 -20.07 -35.63 2.84
C VAL A 40 -18.90 -36.60 2.93
N GLN A 41 -18.89 -37.61 2.05
CA GLN A 41 -17.75 -38.53 1.95
C GLN A 41 -16.49 -37.76 1.53
N GLU A 42 -15.35 -38.12 2.11
CA GLU A 42 -14.06 -37.44 1.88
C GLU A 42 -13.69 -37.31 0.40
N ASP A 43 -14.07 -38.29 -0.43
CA ASP A 43 -13.82 -38.30 -1.87
C ASP A 43 -14.47 -37.11 -2.63
N PHE A 44 -15.42 -36.40 -2.01
CA PHE A 44 -16.15 -35.28 -2.62
C PHE A 44 -15.87 -33.91 -1.99
N TRP A 45 -15.12 -33.83 -0.89
CA TRP A 45 -14.77 -32.54 -0.26
C TRP A 45 -13.28 -32.37 0.03
N ASP A 46 -12.51 -33.45 0.12
CA ASP A 46 -11.06 -33.37 0.26
C ASP A 46 -10.41 -33.07 -1.11
N VAL A 47 -9.76 -31.91 -1.19
CA VAL A 47 -9.12 -31.42 -2.43
C VAL A 47 -8.09 -32.41 -2.97
N ARG A 48 -7.31 -33.08 -2.10
CA ARG A 48 -6.28 -34.04 -2.51
C ARG A 48 -6.92 -35.28 -3.10
N LYS A 49 -7.98 -35.81 -2.50
CA LYS A 49 -8.69 -37.00 -3.02
C LYS A 49 -9.37 -36.71 -4.36
N ILE A 50 -10.02 -35.57 -4.49
CA ILE A 50 -10.63 -35.12 -5.76
C ILE A 50 -9.57 -35.06 -6.86
N LEU A 51 -8.44 -34.39 -6.58
CA LEU A 51 -7.34 -34.28 -7.54
C LEU A 51 -6.69 -35.63 -7.87
N SER A 52 -6.66 -36.59 -6.92
CA SER A 52 -6.22 -37.96 -7.20
C SER A 52 -7.08 -38.64 -8.27
N ARG A 53 -8.41 -38.49 -8.22
CA ARG A 53 -9.33 -39.03 -9.24
C ARG A 53 -9.13 -38.36 -10.59
N PHE A 54 -8.94 -37.04 -10.62
CA PHE A 54 -8.60 -36.34 -11.85
C PHE A 54 -7.25 -36.77 -12.41
N ASN A 55 -6.27 -37.07 -11.55
CA ASN A 55 -4.98 -37.58 -11.97
C ASN A 55 -5.08 -39.00 -12.53
N GLU A 56 -5.86 -39.88 -11.91
CA GLU A 56 -6.19 -41.21 -12.45
C GLU A 56 -6.80 -41.09 -13.85
N TRP A 57 -7.77 -40.18 -14.04
CA TRP A 57 -8.37 -39.93 -15.35
C TRP A 57 -7.35 -39.38 -16.35
N ARG A 58 -6.55 -38.39 -15.94
CA ARG A 58 -5.51 -37.76 -16.76
C ARG A 58 -4.48 -38.77 -17.27
N VAL A 59 -4.04 -39.70 -16.42
CA VAL A 59 -3.07 -40.74 -16.78
C VAL A 59 -3.71 -41.86 -17.62
N SER A 60 -4.91 -42.31 -17.26
CA SER A 60 -5.56 -43.46 -17.90
C SER A 60 -6.19 -43.12 -19.26
N PHE A 61 -6.72 -41.90 -19.40
CA PHE A 61 -7.45 -41.45 -20.59
C PHE A 61 -7.11 -39.99 -20.97
N PRO A 62 -5.86 -39.69 -21.37
CA PRO A 62 -5.38 -38.33 -21.58
C PRO A 62 -6.15 -37.56 -22.66
N GLU A 63 -6.53 -38.22 -23.76
CA GLU A 63 -7.32 -37.59 -24.83
C GLU A 63 -8.68 -37.11 -24.32
N SER A 64 -9.37 -37.95 -23.54
CA SER A 64 -10.66 -37.60 -22.95
C SER A 64 -10.53 -36.46 -21.93
N TYR A 65 -9.50 -36.49 -21.09
CA TYR A 65 -9.22 -35.43 -20.11
C TYR A 65 -8.96 -34.08 -20.80
N ASN A 66 -8.11 -34.07 -21.83
CA ASN A 66 -7.76 -32.86 -22.57
C ASN A 66 -8.96 -32.31 -23.36
N ASN A 67 -9.70 -33.17 -24.04
CA ASN A 67 -10.90 -32.78 -24.80
C ASN A 67 -12.04 -32.25 -23.90
N ALA A 68 -12.05 -32.63 -22.62
CA ALA A 68 -12.99 -32.12 -21.62
C ALA A 68 -12.53 -30.80 -20.96
N TYR A 69 -11.35 -30.28 -21.34
CA TYR A 69 -10.78 -29.03 -20.83
C TYR A 69 -10.71 -28.97 -19.29
N ILE A 70 -10.34 -30.09 -18.64
CA ILE A 70 -10.41 -30.22 -17.18
C ILE A 70 -9.59 -29.16 -16.44
N GLY A 71 -8.39 -28.82 -16.91
CA GLY A 71 -7.58 -27.75 -16.32
C GLY A 71 -8.30 -26.40 -16.22
N LEU A 72 -9.23 -26.10 -17.15
CA LEU A 72 -10.05 -24.87 -17.10
C LEU A 72 -11.22 -24.97 -16.12
N CYS A 73 -11.67 -26.19 -15.82
CA CYS A 73 -12.78 -26.50 -14.93
C CYS A 73 -12.34 -26.61 -13.46
N LEU A 74 -11.13 -27.11 -13.20
CA LEU A 74 -10.60 -27.34 -11.85
C LEU A 74 -10.70 -26.11 -10.93
N PRO A 75 -10.31 -24.88 -11.34
CA PRO A 75 -10.45 -23.72 -10.47
C PRO A 75 -11.88 -23.45 -10.02
N LYS A 76 -12.86 -23.70 -10.89
CA LYS A 76 -14.28 -23.51 -10.56
C LYS A 76 -14.80 -24.62 -9.64
N LEU A 77 -14.36 -25.85 -9.89
CA LEU A 77 -14.76 -27.02 -9.10
C LEU A 77 -14.21 -26.96 -7.67
N LEU A 78 -12.95 -26.55 -7.52
CA LEU A 78 -12.27 -26.49 -6.22
C LEU A 78 -12.62 -25.23 -5.42
N ALA A 79 -13.09 -24.14 -6.06
CA ALA A 79 -13.37 -22.87 -5.41
C ALA A 79 -14.22 -22.95 -4.13
N PRO A 80 -15.32 -23.74 -4.04
CA PRO A 80 -16.10 -23.84 -2.81
C PRO A 80 -15.32 -24.45 -1.64
N LEU A 81 -14.52 -25.48 -1.93
CA LEU A 81 -13.70 -26.20 -0.94
C LEU A 81 -12.55 -25.34 -0.46
N ILE A 82 -11.91 -24.62 -1.38
CA ILE A 82 -10.84 -23.68 -1.06
C ILE A 82 -11.40 -22.53 -0.23
N ARG A 83 -12.54 -21.94 -0.61
CA ARG A 83 -13.20 -20.88 0.18
C ARG A 83 -13.57 -21.33 1.59
N HIS A 84 -13.98 -22.58 1.76
CA HIS A 84 -14.23 -23.17 3.07
C HIS A 84 -12.94 -23.21 3.92
N GLN A 85 -11.83 -23.71 3.38
CA GLN A 85 -10.54 -23.71 4.09
C GLN A 85 -10.03 -22.30 4.40
N LEU A 86 -10.36 -21.32 3.54
CA LEU A 86 -9.99 -19.93 3.73
C LEU A 86 -10.84 -19.20 4.79
N ILE A 87 -11.92 -19.76 5.34
CA ILE A 87 -12.81 -19.04 6.28
C ILE A 87 -12.02 -18.36 7.40
N GLY A 88 -11.06 -19.06 7.99
CA GLY A 88 -10.23 -18.55 9.08
C GLY A 88 -9.06 -17.66 8.68
N TRP A 89 -8.68 -17.62 7.40
CA TRP A 89 -7.53 -16.86 6.92
C TRP A 89 -7.84 -15.36 6.83
N ASN A 90 -6.87 -14.53 7.24
CA ASN A 90 -6.97 -13.07 7.23
C ASN A 90 -5.73 -12.46 6.55
N PRO A 91 -5.87 -11.83 5.36
CA PRO A 91 -4.74 -11.26 4.62
C PRO A 91 -4.18 -9.95 5.21
N LEU A 92 -4.83 -9.37 6.23
CA LEU A 92 -4.42 -8.11 6.85
C LEU A 92 -3.54 -8.31 8.10
N LYS A 93 -3.33 -9.55 8.55
CA LYS A 93 -2.50 -9.87 9.72
C LYS A 93 -1.24 -10.61 9.29
N ALA A 94 -0.10 -10.19 9.82
CA ALA A 94 1.19 -10.88 9.63
C ALA A 94 1.33 -12.14 10.51
N GLU A 95 0.53 -12.22 11.57
CA GLU A 95 0.55 -13.35 12.51
C GLU A 95 -0.37 -14.48 12.04
N GLY A 96 0.18 -15.68 11.98
CA GLY A 96 -0.55 -16.90 11.65
C GLY A 96 0.00 -17.61 10.41
N GLU A 97 -0.62 -18.73 10.07
CA GLU A 97 -0.33 -19.46 8.84
C GLU A 97 -0.98 -18.76 7.63
N ASP A 98 -0.21 -18.60 6.56
CA ASP A 98 -0.71 -18.04 5.30
C ASP A 98 -1.43 -19.10 4.45
N PHE A 99 -2.08 -18.70 3.36
CA PHE A 99 -2.90 -19.59 2.55
C PHE A 99 -2.09 -20.74 1.93
N GLU A 100 -0.79 -20.55 1.70
CA GLU A 100 0.12 -21.55 1.15
C GLU A 100 0.33 -22.74 2.11
N ALA A 101 0.12 -22.53 3.41
CA ALA A 101 0.18 -23.59 4.42
C ALA A 101 -1.09 -24.47 4.43
N LEU A 102 -2.17 -24.02 3.78
CA LEU A 102 -3.45 -24.75 3.80
C LEU A 102 -3.36 -26.04 2.96
N PRO A 103 -4.07 -27.12 3.36
CA PRO A 103 -3.97 -28.42 2.69
C PRO A 103 -4.25 -28.39 1.19
N TRP A 104 -5.18 -27.52 0.74
CA TRP A 104 -5.51 -27.39 -0.67
C TRP A 104 -4.32 -26.93 -1.52
N TYR A 105 -3.43 -26.07 -1.00
CA TYR A 105 -2.35 -25.47 -1.77
C TYR A 105 -1.37 -26.55 -2.22
N SER A 106 -0.82 -27.29 -1.26
CA SER A 106 0.09 -28.42 -1.55
C SER A 106 -0.55 -29.48 -2.45
N ALA A 107 -1.87 -29.72 -2.33
CA ALA A 107 -2.56 -30.67 -3.19
C ALA A 107 -2.61 -30.20 -4.66
N VAL A 108 -2.93 -28.92 -4.88
CA VAL A 108 -2.98 -28.32 -6.23
C VAL A 108 -1.57 -28.21 -6.82
N GLU A 109 -0.59 -27.75 -6.04
CA GLU A 109 0.80 -27.63 -6.47
C GLU A 109 1.35 -28.98 -6.94
N ASN A 110 1.19 -30.03 -6.13
CA ASN A 110 1.59 -31.39 -6.50
C ASN A 110 0.85 -31.90 -7.76
N PHE A 111 -0.42 -31.55 -7.94
CA PHE A 111 -1.17 -31.92 -9.14
C PHE A 111 -0.65 -31.22 -10.41
N CYS A 112 -0.20 -29.97 -10.28
CA CYS A 112 0.31 -29.15 -11.37
C CYS A 112 1.78 -29.43 -11.73
N HIS A 113 2.60 -29.81 -10.74
CA HIS A 113 4.07 -29.89 -10.85
C HIS A 113 4.70 -31.23 -10.40
N GLY A 114 3.90 -32.25 -10.04
CA GLY A 114 4.40 -33.54 -9.55
C GLY A 114 5.27 -34.33 -10.54
N GLN A 115 6.12 -35.23 -10.02
CA GLN A 115 7.10 -35.99 -10.80
C GLN A 115 6.46 -36.91 -11.85
N GLY A 116 7.05 -36.93 -13.04
CA GLY A 116 6.69 -37.86 -14.14
C GLY A 116 6.09 -37.21 -15.38
N TYR A 117 6.20 -35.89 -15.57
CA TYR A 117 5.47 -35.18 -16.61
C TYR A 117 6.36 -34.31 -17.50
N GLU A 118 6.26 -34.50 -18.82
CA GLU A 118 6.95 -33.69 -19.83
C GLU A 118 6.31 -32.29 -19.95
N GLU A 119 7.14 -31.27 -19.95
CA GLU A 119 6.78 -29.88 -19.66
C GLU A 119 5.97 -29.15 -20.73
N SER A 120 5.63 -29.76 -21.86
CA SER A 120 5.06 -29.02 -22.99
C SER A 120 3.57 -28.73 -22.81
N GLU A 121 3.26 -27.46 -22.54
CA GLU A 121 1.96 -26.79 -22.82
C GLU A 121 0.70 -27.31 -22.11
N ASN A 122 0.82 -27.96 -20.94
CA ASN A 122 -0.39 -28.43 -20.26
C ASN A 122 -1.17 -27.27 -19.59
N ALA A 123 -2.46 -27.14 -19.95
CA ALA A 123 -3.41 -26.19 -19.37
C ALA A 123 -3.47 -26.28 -17.83
N ASP A 124 -3.14 -27.44 -17.27
CA ASP A 124 -3.09 -27.68 -15.82
C ASP A 124 -2.09 -26.78 -15.09
N LYS A 125 -0.98 -26.36 -15.71
CA LYS A 125 0.01 -25.43 -15.09
C LYS A 125 -0.61 -24.08 -14.74
N LYS A 126 -1.68 -23.67 -15.44
CA LYS A 126 -2.42 -22.44 -15.17
C LYS A 126 -3.49 -22.61 -14.09
N THR A 127 -3.69 -23.83 -13.57
CA THR A 127 -4.72 -24.11 -12.56
C THR A 127 -4.45 -23.36 -11.26
N LEU A 128 -3.21 -23.41 -10.76
CA LEU A 128 -2.85 -22.74 -9.51
C LEU A 128 -2.99 -21.21 -9.64
N PRO A 129 -2.39 -20.52 -10.63
CA PRO A 129 -2.63 -19.08 -10.85
C PRO A 129 -4.13 -18.74 -10.98
N ALA A 130 -4.90 -19.54 -11.73
CA ALA A 130 -6.33 -19.32 -11.88
C ALA A 130 -7.14 -19.51 -10.57
N ILE A 131 -6.66 -20.34 -9.65
CA ILE A 131 -7.23 -20.48 -8.30
C ILE A 131 -6.89 -19.26 -7.44
N ILE A 132 -5.64 -18.79 -7.48
CA ILE A 132 -5.21 -17.56 -6.79
C ILE A 132 -6.10 -16.39 -7.23
N GLU A 133 -6.28 -16.21 -8.54
CA GLU A 133 -7.16 -15.17 -9.10
C GLU A 133 -8.63 -15.28 -8.66
N LYS A 134 -9.19 -16.48 -8.61
CA LYS A 134 -10.65 -16.67 -8.41
C LYS A 134 -11.09 -16.91 -6.97
N SER A 135 -10.16 -17.30 -6.10
CA SER A 135 -10.45 -17.66 -4.72
C SER A 135 -9.72 -16.76 -3.75
N ILE A 136 -8.42 -16.53 -3.94
CA ILE A 136 -7.60 -15.73 -3.04
C ILE A 136 -7.88 -14.25 -3.26
N LEU A 137 -7.76 -13.73 -4.49
CA LEU A 137 -8.08 -12.33 -4.76
C LEU A 137 -9.53 -11.97 -4.45
N SER A 138 -10.48 -12.87 -4.71
CA SER A 138 -11.89 -12.63 -4.35
C SER A 138 -12.09 -12.49 -2.84
N LYS A 139 -11.35 -13.25 -2.03
CA LYS A 139 -11.39 -13.09 -0.57
C LYS A 139 -10.69 -11.80 -0.15
N MET A 140 -9.51 -11.51 -0.70
CA MET A 140 -8.77 -10.26 -0.44
C MET A 140 -9.62 -9.02 -0.80
N GLN A 141 -10.36 -9.07 -1.91
CA GLN A 141 -11.29 -8.01 -2.30
C GLN A 141 -12.34 -7.74 -1.21
N GLY A 142 -12.93 -8.80 -0.64
CA GLY A 142 -13.86 -8.66 0.48
C GLY A 142 -13.22 -7.98 1.71
N PHE A 143 -11.96 -8.27 2.00
CA PHE A 143 -11.22 -7.57 3.07
C PHE A 143 -10.97 -6.11 2.71
N VAL A 144 -10.57 -5.80 1.49
CA VAL A 144 -10.39 -4.42 1.01
C VAL A 144 -11.67 -3.60 1.16
N GLU A 145 -12.80 -4.16 0.73
CA GLU A 145 -14.09 -3.46 0.75
C GLU A 145 -14.61 -3.27 2.18
N LEU A 146 -14.55 -4.30 3.01
CA LEU A 146 -15.31 -4.36 4.26
C LEU A 146 -14.49 -4.17 5.53
N VAL A 147 -13.17 -4.42 5.50
CA VAL A 147 -12.35 -4.54 6.72
C VAL A 147 -11.16 -3.58 6.72
N TRP A 148 -10.39 -3.56 5.65
CA TRP A 148 -9.13 -2.82 5.58
C TRP A 148 -9.33 -1.33 5.87
N ASP A 149 -8.53 -0.82 6.80
CA ASP A 149 -8.38 0.62 7.07
C ASP A 149 -7.12 1.16 6.37
N PRO A 150 -7.27 2.04 5.35
CA PRO A 150 -6.13 2.69 4.70
C PRO A 150 -5.26 3.55 5.63
N LEU A 151 -5.75 3.95 6.80
CA LEU A 151 -4.97 4.65 7.83
C LEU A 151 -4.17 3.70 8.72
N SER A 152 -4.47 2.40 8.70
CA SER A 152 -3.68 1.37 9.39
C SER A 152 -2.42 1.05 8.60
N LEU A 153 -1.26 1.33 9.19
CA LEU A 153 0.03 1.03 8.55
C LEU A 153 0.23 -0.48 8.46
N GLN A 154 -0.06 -1.21 9.55
CA GLN A 154 0.14 -2.66 9.61
C GLN A 154 -0.70 -3.38 8.55
N GLU A 155 -1.99 -3.06 8.46
CA GLU A 155 -2.89 -3.70 7.49
C GLU A 155 -2.48 -3.37 6.04
N SER A 156 -2.14 -2.10 5.78
CA SER A 156 -1.71 -1.65 4.45
C SER A 156 -0.41 -2.32 4.02
N GLN A 157 0.54 -2.52 4.94
CA GLN A 157 1.79 -3.24 4.69
C GLN A 157 1.55 -4.73 4.42
N CYS A 158 0.74 -5.39 5.24
CA CYS A 158 0.42 -6.82 5.06
C CYS A 158 -0.22 -7.04 3.69
N LEU A 159 -1.24 -6.25 3.35
CA LEU A 159 -1.97 -6.38 2.10
C LEU A 159 -1.09 -6.09 0.87
N ALA A 160 -0.35 -4.97 0.88
CA ALA A 160 0.52 -4.63 -0.23
C ALA A 160 1.66 -5.65 -0.41
N SER A 161 2.22 -6.18 0.68
CA SER A 161 3.27 -7.20 0.61
C SER A 161 2.74 -8.53 0.09
N LEU A 162 1.52 -8.92 0.49
CA LEU A 162 0.84 -10.08 -0.05
C LEU A 162 0.60 -9.94 -1.56
N CYS A 163 0.14 -8.76 -2.02
CA CYS A 163 -0.01 -8.50 -3.46
C CYS A 163 1.31 -8.61 -4.23
N ARG A 164 2.41 -8.08 -3.70
CA ARG A 164 3.73 -8.22 -4.33
C ARG A 164 4.18 -9.67 -4.41
N ARG A 165 4.03 -10.44 -3.33
CA ARG A 165 4.35 -11.87 -3.34
C ARG A 165 3.49 -12.64 -4.34
N ILE A 166 2.18 -12.36 -4.39
CA ILE A 166 1.29 -12.96 -5.39
C ILE A 166 1.73 -12.61 -6.82
N GLN A 167 2.21 -11.39 -7.03
CA GLN A 167 2.77 -10.98 -8.32
C GLN A 167 4.05 -11.74 -8.66
N GLU A 168 4.99 -11.82 -7.73
CA GLU A 168 6.30 -12.44 -7.92
C GLU A 168 6.20 -13.96 -8.13
N ASP A 169 5.36 -14.64 -7.34
CA ASP A 169 5.29 -16.11 -7.32
C ASP A 169 4.31 -16.68 -8.36
N TYR A 170 3.29 -15.92 -8.77
CA TYR A 170 2.21 -16.43 -9.63
C TYR A 170 1.93 -15.59 -10.88
N SER A 171 2.60 -14.45 -11.08
CA SER A 171 2.41 -13.54 -12.24
C SER A 171 0.94 -13.12 -12.45
N VAL A 172 0.18 -12.98 -11.36
CA VAL A 172 -1.28 -12.75 -11.42
C VAL A 172 -1.65 -11.36 -11.95
N PHE A 173 -0.79 -10.36 -11.74
CA PHE A 173 -1.00 -9.00 -12.21
C PHE A 173 -0.22 -8.70 -13.51
N ASP A 174 0.31 -9.70 -14.22
CA ASP A 174 0.98 -9.50 -15.51
C ASP A 174 0.02 -9.48 -16.71
N GLY A 175 0.36 -8.71 -17.73
CA GLY A 175 -0.31 -8.74 -19.03
C GLY A 175 -1.77 -8.25 -19.02
N GLU A 176 -2.63 -8.90 -19.81
CA GLU A 176 -4.05 -8.56 -19.89
C GLU A 176 -4.79 -9.00 -18.63
N GLN A 177 -5.12 -8.03 -17.78
CA GLN A 177 -5.73 -8.28 -16.47
C GLN A 177 -7.09 -8.99 -16.61
N SER A 178 -7.24 -10.09 -15.87
CA SER A 178 -8.50 -10.82 -15.77
C SER A 178 -9.56 -10.01 -15.02
N LYS A 179 -10.84 -10.39 -15.16
CA LYS A 179 -11.94 -9.68 -14.48
C LYS A 179 -11.78 -9.63 -12.95
N PRO A 180 -11.40 -10.72 -12.25
CA PRO A 180 -11.13 -10.68 -10.81
C PRO A 180 -10.02 -9.70 -10.43
N VAL A 181 -8.92 -9.68 -11.19
CA VAL A 181 -7.80 -8.77 -10.90
C VAL A 181 -8.22 -7.32 -11.08
N LYS A 182 -8.91 -6.99 -12.19
CA LYS A 182 -9.47 -5.65 -12.42
C LYS A 182 -10.42 -5.22 -11.29
N ALA A 183 -11.31 -6.11 -10.86
CA ALA A 183 -12.25 -5.82 -9.78
C ALA A 183 -11.56 -5.59 -8.43
N PHE A 184 -10.55 -6.40 -8.10
CA PHE A 184 -9.74 -6.24 -6.90
C PHE A 184 -8.97 -4.90 -6.90
N MET A 185 -8.28 -4.58 -8.00
CA MET A 185 -7.52 -3.34 -8.11
C MET A 185 -8.43 -2.11 -8.07
N GLU A 186 -9.61 -2.18 -8.69
CA GLU A 186 -10.63 -1.13 -8.59
C GLU A 186 -11.10 -0.96 -7.14
N ALA A 187 -11.36 -2.05 -6.41
CA ALA A 187 -11.74 -1.98 -5.00
C ALA A 187 -10.66 -1.29 -4.14
N VAL A 188 -9.38 -1.60 -4.38
CA VAL A 188 -8.25 -0.92 -3.70
C VAL A 188 -8.26 0.57 -4.00
N ILE A 189 -8.35 0.95 -5.28
CA ILE A 189 -8.35 2.35 -5.72
C ILE A 189 -9.54 3.11 -5.11
N GLN A 190 -10.74 2.52 -5.12
CA GLN A 190 -11.93 3.14 -4.52
C GLN A 190 -11.80 3.27 -3.00
N LYS A 191 -11.20 2.30 -2.31
CA LYS A 191 -10.95 2.37 -0.87
C LYS A 191 -9.96 3.49 -0.51
N LEU A 192 -8.84 3.58 -1.24
CA LEU A 192 -7.86 4.66 -1.07
C LEU A 192 -8.47 6.04 -1.37
N LYS A 193 -9.25 6.16 -2.46
CA LYS A 193 -9.96 7.38 -2.79
C LYS A 193 -10.97 7.77 -1.70
N GLY A 194 -11.72 6.79 -1.21
CA GLY A 194 -12.66 6.96 -0.10
C GLY A 194 -11.98 7.51 1.15
N ALA A 195 -10.78 7.03 1.48
CA ALA A 195 -10.01 7.54 2.61
C ALA A 195 -9.60 9.02 2.43
N VAL A 196 -9.17 9.42 1.24
CA VAL A 196 -8.84 10.84 0.97
C VAL A 196 -10.08 11.74 1.02
N ASP A 197 -11.19 11.28 0.46
CA ASP A 197 -12.39 12.10 0.32
C ASP A 197 -13.21 12.18 1.61
N ASN A 198 -13.22 11.14 2.44
CA ASN A 198 -14.11 11.05 3.62
C ASN A 198 -13.37 11.07 4.97
N ASP A 199 -12.14 10.54 5.05
CA ASP A 199 -11.45 10.34 6.33
C ASP A 199 -10.37 11.41 6.61
N VAL A 200 -9.89 12.09 5.57
CA VAL A 200 -8.94 13.21 5.74
C VAL A 200 -9.68 14.49 6.09
N PHE A 201 -9.45 14.98 7.31
CA PHE A 201 -9.99 16.26 7.77
C PHE A 201 -8.93 17.07 8.55
N ILE A 202 -8.45 18.16 7.97
CA ILE A 202 -7.54 19.09 8.66
C ILE A 202 -8.28 20.42 8.88
N PRO A 203 -8.65 20.76 10.14
CA PRO A 203 -9.39 21.99 10.42
C PRO A 203 -8.52 23.23 10.23
N LEU A 204 -9.14 24.33 9.82
CA LEU A 204 -8.49 25.65 9.76
C LEU A 204 -8.79 26.44 11.03
N TYR A 205 -7.75 26.95 11.67
CA TYR A 205 -7.85 27.79 12.86
C TYR A 205 -7.19 29.16 12.64
N PRO A 206 -7.66 30.22 13.34
CA PRO A 206 -6.96 31.50 13.39
C PRO A 206 -5.51 31.36 13.87
N LYS A 207 -4.61 32.18 13.32
CA LYS A 207 -3.17 32.14 13.62
C LYS A 207 -2.85 32.25 15.11
N SER A 208 -3.61 33.04 15.86
CA SER A 208 -3.45 33.20 17.31
C SER A 208 -3.49 31.88 18.08
N PHE A 209 -4.26 30.89 17.61
CA PHE A 209 -4.28 29.56 18.21
C PHE A 209 -3.13 28.67 17.72
N LEU A 210 -2.70 28.83 16.46
CA LEU A 210 -1.63 28.02 15.87
C LEU A 210 -0.23 28.43 16.34
N ASP A 211 -0.08 29.69 16.76
CA ASP A 211 1.16 30.22 17.32
C ASP A 211 1.42 29.64 18.73
N ASP A 212 0.36 29.36 19.49
CA ASP A 212 0.44 28.61 20.75
C ASP A 212 0.41 27.10 20.49
N LYS A 213 1.59 26.47 20.55
CA LYS A 213 1.78 25.03 20.34
C LYS A 213 1.16 24.17 21.44
N THR A 214 0.83 24.75 22.58
CA THR A 214 0.13 24.05 23.67
C THR A 214 -1.40 24.10 23.52
N SER A 215 -1.90 24.90 22.56
CA SER A 215 -3.34 25.03 22.35
C SER A 215 -3.95 23.71 21.86
N PRO A 216 -5.16 23.35 22.33
CA PRO A 216 -5.87 22.18 21.84
C PRO A 216 -6.11 22.21 20.32
N GLN A 217 -6.30 23.41 19.76
CA GLN A 217 -6.52 23.63 18.33
C GLN A 217 -5.29 23.28 17.51
N PHE A 218 -4.11 23.75 17.92
CA PHE A 218 -2.85 23.37 17.27
C PHE A 218 -2.62 21.87 17.38
N GLN A 219 -2.75 21.28 18.58
CA GLN A 219 -2.52 19.86 18.79
C GLN A 219 -3.44 18.98 17.94
N PHE A 220 -4.73 19.33 17.88
CA PHE A 220 -5.70 18.60 17.06
C PHE A 220 -5.39 18.72 15.57
N GLN A 221 -5.18 19.94 15.05
CA GLN A 221 -4.80 20.14 13.65
C GLN A 221 -3.50 19.40 13.29
N ASN A 222 -2.50 19.46 14.16
CA ASN A 222 -1.21 18.81 13.94
C ASN A 222 -1.36 17.28 13.90
N ARG A 223 -2.20 16.71 14.76
CA ARG A 223 -2.52 15.27 14.72
C ARG A 223 -3.21 14.88 13.41
N GLN A 224 -4.17 15.68 12.94
CA GLN A 224 -4.84 15.44 11.67
C GLN A 224 -3.89 15.56 10.47
N PHE A 225 -2.97 16.52 10.50
CA PHE A 225 -1.92 16.65 9.50
C PHE A 225 -1.07 15.38 9.43
N TRP A 226 -0.63 14.84 10.56
CA TRP A 226 0.17 13.63 10.57
C TRP A 226 -0.63 12.37 10.21
N CYS A 227 -1.93 12.30 10.49
CA CYS A 227 -2.80 11.25 9.96
C CYS A 227 -2.82 11.27 8.43
N ALA A 228 -2.93 12.45 7.82
CA ALA A 228 -2.89 12.60 6.37
C ALA A 228 -1.51 12.25 5.78
N VAL A 229 -0.41 12.59 6.46
CA VAL A 229 0.95 12.16 6.05
C VAL A 229 1.13 10.63 6.19
N LYS A 230 0.54 10.02 7.21
CA LYS A 230 0.53 8.55 7.35
C LYS A 230 -0.23 7.89 6.20
N LEU A 231 -1.41 8.39 5.86
CA LEU A 231 -2.16 7.93 4.69
C LEU A 231 -1.34 8.06 3.39
N LEU A 232 -0.62 9.18 3.23
CA LEU A 232 0.29 9.38 2.09
C LEU A 232 1.35 8.27 2.02
N GLY A 233 1.99 7.94 3.14
CA GLY A 233 2.94 6.83 3.22
C GLY A 233 2.31 5.47 2.92
N ASN A 234 1.10 5.22 3.42
CA ASN A 234 0.38 3.97 3.17
C ASN A 234 -0.02 3.83 1.69
N MET A 235 -0.39 4.93 1.02
CA MET A 235 -0.65 4.95 -0.43
C MET A 235 0.61 4.62 -1.24
N ALA A 236 1.78 5.10 -0.80
CA ALA A 236 3.04 4.81 -1.47
C ALA A 236 3.40 3.31 -1.48
N LEU A 237 2.87 2.52 -0.55
CA LEU A 237 3.01 1.05 -0.55
C LEU A 237 2.37 0.39 -1.78
N TRP A 238 1.57 1.11 -2.56
CA TRP A 238 0.95 0.59 -3.78
C TRP A 238 1.73 0.93 -5.05
N ASP A 239 2.89 1.59 -4.93
CA ASP A 239 3.79 1.83 -6.05
C ASP A 239 4.21 0.50 -6.71
N GLY A 240 4.16 0.48 -8.05
CA GLY A 240 4.40 -0.72 -8.85
C GLY A 240 3.21 -1.69 -8.95
N LEU A 241 2.19 -1.57 -8.08
CA LEU A 241 0.95 -2.38 -8.15
C LEU A 241 -0.19 -1.59 -8.80
N VAL A 242 -0.39 -0.33 -8.38
CA VAL A 242 -1.39 0.58 -8.95
C VAL A 242 -0.72 1.46 -10.00
N ALA A 243 -1.46 1.81 -11.06
CA ALA A 243 -0.97 2.70 -12.10
C ALA A 243 -0.46 4.02 -11.52
N GLU A 244 0.75 4.42 -11.92
CA GLU A 244 1.45 5.60 -11.41
C GLU A 244 0.62 6.88 -11.53
N SER A 245 -0.13 7.06 -12.62
CA SER A 245 -1.01 8.21 -12.83
C SER A 245 -2.11 8.31 -11.77
N VAL A 246 -2.70 7.19 -11.37
CA VAL A 246 -3.75 7.12 -10.35
C VAL A 246 -3.17 7.43 -8.97
N LEU A 247 -2.01 6.87 -8.64
CA LEU A 247 -1.33 7.17 -7.37
C LEU A 247 -0.92 8.64 -7.29
N LYS A 248 -0.37 9.21 -8.37
CA LYS A 248 -0.02 10.65 -8.41
C LYS A 248 -1.25 11.53 -8.24
N GLU A 249 -2.39 11.20 -8.86
CA GLU A 249 -3.64 11.94 -8.65
C GLU A 249 -4.10 11.89 -7.19
N LEU A 250 -4.12 10.70 -6.57
CA LEU A 250 -4.55 10.55 -5.17
C LEU A 250 -3.58 11.24 -4.20
N MET A 251 -2.29 10.94 -4.32
CA MET A 251 -1.26 11.38 -3.39
C MET A 251 -0.90 12.86 -3.56
N LEU A 252 -0.66 13.31 -4.80
CA LEU A 252 -0.15 14.66 -5.04
C LEU A 252 -1.29 15.68 -5.18
N ASP A 253 -2.29 15.38 -6.01
CA ASP A 253 -3.36 16.34 -6.28
C ASP A 253 -4.38 16.37 -5.13
N LYS A 254 -4.92 15.20 -4.77
CA LYS A 254 -6.03 15.13 -3.81
C LYS A 254 -5.60 15.15 -2.35
N LEU A 255 -4.38 14.75 -2.01
CA LEU A 255 -3.89 14.73 -0.63
C LEU A 255 -2.91 15.87 -0.33
N VAL A 256 -1.76 15.89 -1.00
CA VAL A 256 -0.73 16.92 -0.77
C VAL A 256 -1.25 18.32 -1.11
N ASN A 257 -1.68 18.53 -2.36
CA ASN A 257 -2.06 19.87 -2.84
C ASN A 257 -3.36 20.38 -2.20
N ARG A 258 -4.35 19.51 -2.00
CA ARG A 258 -5.66 19.89 -1.45
C ARG A 258 -5.63 20.11 0.07
N TYR A 259 -4.97 19.23 0.83
CA TYR A 259 -5.05 19.23 2.30
C TYR A 259 -3.74 19.66 2.97
N LEU A 260 -2.61 19.03 2.63
CA LEU A 260 -1.35 19.26 3.34
C LEU A 260 -0.77 20.65 3.05
N MET A 261 -0.81 21.11 1.80
CA MET A 261 -0.28 22.42 1.40
C MET A 261 -0.94 23.57 2.15
N MET A 262 -2.25 23.51 2.39
CA MET A 262 -2.96 24.55 3.15
C MET A 262 -2.47 24.66 4.60
N THR A 263 -2.03 23.55 5.20
CA THR A 263 -1.45 23.55 6.54
C THR A 263 -0.04 24.14 6.53
N LEU A 264 0.78 23.77 5.53
CA LEU A 264 2.14 24.30 5.37
C LEU A 264 2.13 25.82 5.16
N LEU A 265 1.24 26.33 4.30
CA LEU A 265 1.11 27.75 4.00
C LEU A 265 0.70 28.61 5.22
N ASN A 266 0.05 28.00 6.22
CA ASN A 266 -0.42 28.69 7.42
C ASN A 266 0.46 28.45 8.66
N GLU A 267 1.51 27.63 8.55
CA GLU A 267 2.44 27.37 9.66
C GLU A 267 3.37 28.57 9.87
N SER A 268 3.32 29.15 11.06
CA SER A 268 4.12 30.32 11.42
C SER A 268 5.60 29.99 11.67
N SER A 269 5.92 28.74 12.05
CA SER A 269 7.28 28.30 12.33
C SER A 269 7.97 27.74 11.10
N PRO A 270 8.98 28.41 10.52
CA PRO A 270 9.66 27.91 9.32
C PRO A 270 10.40 26.59 9.56
N LYS A 271 10.86 26.33 10.78
CA LYS A 271 11.49 25.04 11.15
C LYS A 271 10.48 23.90 11.05
N HIS A 272 9.25 24.10 11.53
CA HIS A 272 8.18 23.10 11.43
C HIS A 272 7.75 22.86 9.98
N VAL A 273 7.71 23.92 9.16
CA VAL A 273 7.46 23.77 7.71
C VAL A 273 8.49 22.82 7.10
N ILE A 274 9.78 23.01 7.38
CA ILE A 274 10.86 22.15 6.84
C ILE A 274 10.73 20.72 7.33
N GLN A 275 10.47 20.49 8.63
CA GLN A 275 10.26 19.14 9.19
C GLN A 275 9.08 18.42 8.53
N LYS A 276 7.93 19.11 8.42
CA LYS A 276 6.73 18.58 7.76
C LYS A 276 6.99 18.27 6.28
N CYS A 277 7.66 19.18 5.57
CA CYS A 277 8.05 18.97 4.18
C CYS A 277 8.98 17.75 4.02
N LYS A 278 9.98 17.60 4.90
CA LYS A 278 10.92 16.47 4.90
C LYS A 278 10.18 15.15 5.03
N LYS A 279 9.20 15.07 5.94
CA LYS A 279 8.40 13.85 6.10
C LYS A 279 7.50 13.58 4.89
N ILE A 280 6.82 14.61 4.35
CA ILE A 280 6.03 14.46 3.12
C ILE A 280 6.88 13.89 1.98
N THR A 281 8.08 14.45 1.74
CA THR A 281 8.95 13.97 0.67
C THR A 281 9.48 12.57 0.91
N SER A 282 9.69 12.17 2.17
CA SER A 282 10.11 10.80 2.49
C SER A 282 9.06 9.73 2.17
N CYS A 283 7.80 10.12 1.96
CA CYS A 283 6.72 9.21 1.60
C CYS A 283 6.63 8.95 0.09
N PHE A 284 7.29 9.76 -0.76
CA PHE A 284 7.14 9.60 -2.21
C PHE A 284 7.94 8.41 -2.73
N PRO A 285 7.39 7.61 -3.66
CA PRO A 285 8.16 6.55 -4.30
C PRO A 285 9.35 7.10 -5.09
N ASN A 286 10.53 6.53 -4.87
CA ASN A 286 11.76 6.94 -5.56
C ASN A 286 11.67 6.72 -7.08
N SER A 287 10.91 5.71 -7.52
CA SER A 287 10.65 5.35 -8.92
C SER A 287 10.12 6.54 -9.74
N TRP A 288 9.34 7.44 -9.14
CA TRP A 288 8.73 8.58 -9.83
C TRP A 288 9.74 9.66 -10.28
N PHE A 289 10.97 9.58 -9.80
CA PHE A 289 12.00 10.61 -9.98
C PHE A 289 13.23 10.11 -10.75
N VAL A 290 13.19 8.92 -11.34
CA VAL A 290 14.32 8.33 -12.09
C VAL A 290 14.39 8.84 -13.53
N ASP A 291 13.26 8.90 -14.25
CA ASP A 291 13.22 9.17 -15.70
C ASP A 291 12.75 10.60 -16.07
N LEU A 292 13.01 11.58 -15.20
CA LEU A 292 12.60 12.97 -15.45
C LEU A 292 13.50 13.64 -16.50
N SER A 293 13.02 13.66 -17.74
CA SER A 293 13.72 14.05 -18.97
C SER A 293 14.23 15.51 -19.08
N SER A 294 14.18 16.33 -18.02
CA SER A 294 14.63 17.74 -18.11
C SER A 294 14.94 18.45 -16.78
N GLY A 295 15.38 17.76 -15.72
CA GLY A 295 15.74 18.41 -14.44
C GLY A 295 14.59 19.21 -13.79
N SER A 296 13.37 18.99 -14.27
CA SER A 296 12.14 19.56 -13.74
C SER A 296 11.44 18.48 -12.92
N SER A 297 11.02 18.86 -11.71
CA SER A 297 10.24 18.02 -10.82
C SER A 297 8.86 17.71 -11.43
N ILE A 298 8.16 16.75 -10.83
CA ILE A 298 6.78 16.41 -11.15
C ILE A 298 5.91 17.69 -11.09
N PRO A 299 5.10 18.01 -12.13
CA PRO A 299 4.36 19.28 -12.20
C PRO A 299 3.48 19.57 -10.98
N GLN A 300 2.84 18.53 -10.43
CA GLN A 300 1.99 18.62 -9.24
C GLN A 300 2.74 19.17 -8.00
N LEU A 301 4.07 19.02 -7.94
CA LEU A 301 4.90 19.47 -6.82
C LEU A 301 5.39 20.92 -6.98
N GLN A 302 5.01 21.64 -8.04
CA GLN A 302 5.50 22.99 -8.29
C GLN A 302 5.16 23.99 -7.15
N ASN A 303 3.97 23.89 -6.56
CA ASN A 303 3.58 24.75 -5.44
C ASN A 303 4.37 24.42 -4.18
N PHE A 304 4.62 23.13 -3.94
CA PHE A 304 5.43 22.64 -2.83
C PHE A 304 6.88 23.15 -2.92
N SER A 305 7.52 23.02 -4.09
CA SER A 305 8.90 23.49 -4.31
C SER A 305 9.02 25.02 -4.21
N LYS A 306 8.04 25.78 -4.73
CA LYS A 306 8.00 27.24 -4.57
C LYS A 306 7.86 27.64 -3.10
N HIS A 307 7.02 26.96 -2.33
CA HIS A 307 6.82 27.24 -0.92
C HIS A 307 8.10 26.99 -0.10
N LEU A 308 8.85 25.93 -0.39
CA LEU A 308 10.17 25.68 0.21
C LEU A 308 11.17 26.81 -0.05
N VAL A 309 11.25 27.31 -1.30
CA VAL A 309 12.10 28.45 -1.66
C VAL A 309 11.68 29.70 -0.89
N GLN A 310 10.38 30.01 -0.81
CA GLN A 310 9.86 31.15 -0.06
C GLN A 310 10.18 31.05 1.44
N THR A 311 9.99 29.87 2.02
CA THR A 311 10.31 29.59 3.43
C THR A 311 11.80 29.78 3.70
N THR A 312 12.65 29.32 2.79
CA THR A 312 14.10 29.55 2.85
C THR A 312 14.44 31.03 2.87
N HIS A 313 13.78 31.82 2.01
CA HIS A 313 13.99 33.26 1.96
C HIS A 313 13.60 33.97 3.25
N LEU A 314 12.48 33.59 3.86
CA LEU A 314 12.06 34.12 5.15
C LEU A 314 13.08 33.82 6.25
N ILE A 315 13.53 32.56 6.35
CA ILE A 315 14.48 32.15 7.39
C ILE A 315 15.80 32.90 7.27
N CYS A 316 16.42 32.88 6.09
CA CYS A 316 17.76 33.44 5.94
C CYS A 316 17.78 34.98 5.87
N ARG A 317 16.63 35.64 5.69
CA ARG A 317 16.51 37.09 5.90
C ARG A 317 16.47 37.45 7.39
N ASP A 318 15.76 36.65 8.18
CA ASP A 318 15.48 36.96 9.59
C ASP A 318 16.58 36.43 10.54
N ASN A 319 17.37 35.43 10.12
CA ASN A 319 18.49 34.87 10.90
C ASN A 319 19.81 35.64 10.74
N LYS A 320 20.37 36.10 11.86
CA LYS A 320 21.75 36.64 11.93
C LYS A 320 22.82 35.56 12.16
N ASP A 321 22.41 34.36 12.56
CA ASP A 321 23.32 33.22 12.77
C ASP A 321 23.55 32.44 11.47
N THR A 322 24.78 32.54 10.95
CA THR A 322 25.22 31.91 9.71
C THR A 322 25.21 30.37 9.79
N VAL A 323 25.44 29.79 10.98
CA VAL A 323 25.49 28.33 11.15
C VAL A 323 24.08 27.74 11.04
N SER A 324 23.11 28.33 11.75
CA SER A 324 21.71 27.88 11.69
C SER A 324 21.04 28.12 10.33
N CYS A 325 21.40 29.17 9.56
CA CYS A 325 20.89 29.33 8.19
C CYS A 325 21.52 28.28 7.26
N ARG A 326 22.80 27.90 7.46
CA ARG A 326 23.45 26.87 6.63
C ARG A 326 22.83 25.49 6.81
N THR A 327 22.47 25.09 8.03
CA THR A 327 21.78 23.81 8.27
C THR A 327 20.41 23.77 7.60
N VAL A 328 19.65 24.86 7.70
CA VAL A 328 18.35 25.01 7.01
C VAL A 328 18.50 24.92 5.49
N LEU A 329 19.50 25.60 4.92
CA LEU A 329 19.78 25.53 3.49
C LEU A 329 20.11 24.09 3.06
N SER A 330 20.90 23.37 3.85
CA SER A 330 21.21 21.96 3.58
C SER A 330 19.96 21.08 3.62
N ASP A 331 19.08 21.24 4.62
CA ASP A 331 17.83 20.48 4.70
C ASP A 331 16.91 20.77 3.50
N VAL A 332 16.73 22.04 3.12
CA VAL A 332 15.89 22.39 1.98
C VAL A 332 16.48 21.88 0.67
N MET A 333 17.80 21.95 0.49
CA MET A 333 18.47 21.38 -0.69
C MET A 333 18.25 19.86 -0.78
N ASN A 334 18.35 19.14 0.34
CA ASN A 334 18.08 17.69 0.38
C ASN A 334 16.61 17.37 -0.02
N ILE A 335 15.65 18.16 0.48
CA ILE A 335 14.23 18.00 0.15
C ILE A 335 13.99 18.25 -1.34
N LEU A 336 14.55 19.34 -1.88
CA LEU A 336 14.43 19.68 -3.30
C LEU A 336 15.13 18.67 -4.22
N GLU A 337 16.25 18.10 -3.77
CA GLU A 337 16.97 17.04 -4.49
C GLU A 337 16.13 15.76 -4.55
N THR A 338 15.50 15.38 -3.44
CA THR A 338 14.61 14.20 -3.36
C THR A 338 13.48 14.27 -4.40
N ILE A 339 12.92 15.47 -4.63
CA ILE A 339 11.88 15.68 -5.63
C ILE A 339 12.41 16.13 -7.00
N ARG A 340 13.74 16.12 -7.22
CA ARG A 340 14.42 16.57 -8.45
C ARG A 340 14.04 17.97 -8.93
N ALA A 341 13.89 18.91 -8.00
CA ALA A 341 13.58 20.31 -8.29
C ALA A 341 14.87 21.13 -8.58
N SER A 342 15.62 20.76 -9.62
CA SER A 342 16.95 21.31 -9.91
C SER A 342 16.99 22.83 -10.11
N GLU A 343 15.97 23.42 -10.74
CA GLU A 343 15.89 24.87 -10.95
C GLU A 343 15.67 25.65 -9.64
N ASN A 344 14.88 25.09 -8.71
CA ASN A 344 14.70 25.68 -7.38
C ASN A 344 16.02 25.65 -6.59
N MET A 345 16.77 24.54 -6.66
CA MET A 345 18.05 24.42 -5.97
C MET A 345 19.11 25.38 -6.54
N LYS A 346 19.21 25.50 -7.87
CA LYS A 346 20.08 26.50 -8.52
C LYS A 346 19.74 27.92 -8.09
N THR A 347 18.46 28.24 -7.95
CA THR A 347 18.00 29.55 -7.46
C THR A 347 18.51 29.81 -6.05
N ILE A 348 18.29 28.89 -5.10
CA ILE A 348 18.76 29.03 -3.71
C ILE A 348 20.28 29.18 -3.65
N ALA A 349 21.02 28.34 -4.38
CA ALA A 349 22.48 28.36 -4.35
C ALA A 349 23.07 29.68 -4.84
N ARG A 350 22.50 30.26 -5.90
CA ARG A 350 22.89 31.58 -6.41
C ARG A 350 22.54 32.70 -5.43
N THR A 351 21.37 32.65 -4.80
CA THR A 351 20.93 33.71 -3.88
C THR A 351 21.76 33.75 -2.60
N TYR A 352 22.18 32.59 -2.09
CA TYR A 352 22.89 32.48 -0.80
C TYR A 352 24.38 32.10 -0.93
N ASN A 353 24.93 32.07 -2.14
CA ASN A 353 26.32 31.67 -2.43
C ASN A 353 26.71 30.31 -1.81
N CYS A 354 25.82 29.32 -1.84
CA CYS A 354 26.04 27.98 -1.29
C CYS A 354 26.17 26.91 -2.38
N GLN A 355 26.96 27.21 -3.43
CA GLN A 355 27.21 26.31 -4.55
C GLN A 355 27.89 25.00 -4.12
N ASP A 356 28.66 25.04 -3.03
CA ASP A 356 29.29 23.87 -2.42
C ASP A 356 28.28 22.82 -1.96
N LEU A 357 27.10 23.23 -1.47
CA LEU A 357 26.03 22.31 -1.09
C LEU A 357 25.45 21.58 -2.31
N LEU A 358 25.25 22.30 -3.42
CA LEU A 358 24.85 21.69 -4.69
C LEU A 358 25.88 20.68 -5.20
N GLU A 359 27.16 21.00 -5.09
CA GLU A 359 28.23 20.10 -5.52
C GLU A 359 28.36 18.85 -4.63
N SER A 360 28.05 18.98 -3.34
CA SER A 360 28.06 17.86 -2.40
C SER A 360 26.97 16.82 -2.68
N LEU A 361 25.79 17.27 -3.14
CA LEU A 361 24.66 16.39 -3.43
C LEU A 361 24.84 15.57 -4.70
N HIS A 362 25.58 16.08 -5.68
CA HIS A 362 25.89 15.33 -6.90
C HIS A 362 27.02 14.29 -6.72
N LYS A 363 27.71 14.30 -5.58
CA LYS A 363 28.81 13.35 -5.26
C LYS A 363 28.37 12.19 -4.37
N SER A 364 27.18 12.28 -3.76
CA SER A 364 26.52 11.21 -3.01
C SER A 364 25.59 10.42 -3.92
#